data_AF-A0A2M7U6F8-F1
#
_entry.id   AF-A0A2M7U6F8-F1
#
_cell.length_a   1.000
_cell.length_b   1.000
_cell.length_c   1.000
_cell.angle_alpha   90.00
_cell.angle_beta   90.00
_cell.angle_gamma   90.00
#
_symmetry.space_group_name_H-M   'P 1'
#
loop_
_entity.id
_entity.type
_entity.pdbx_description
1 polymer ?
#
loop_
_entity_poly.entity_id
_entity_poly.type
_entity_poly.pdbx_seq_one_letter_code
_entity_poly.pdbx_strand_id
1 'polypeptide(L)'
;ATNEKWLNVNCPKCGKPAKRDAETLDTFFDSSWYFLRYVNPKYNNGPFDTRRVAKLTPVDVYFGGAEHTLGHTLYARFFTKFFNDQKMLDYDEFALKRVQHGVVLGPDGNKMSKSKGNVVNPDIQVKEYGSDTVRLYLCFMMPYEGTGPWSDQTIAGVNRFLTRIWEIYQNYFVILRQAQDDKSVMVSSTNHDKNLETKLKKTIKKVTEDISNIKMNTAIAAMMEFLNDWERNPQGLLIESAKNFLQILAPFAPFLTEEIWRSIFGEKTSIHLSSWPKVEGEIFEEKMTIPVQVNGRLRSTIWMSSEKITNKKYVEEMALKEEKVKKYLTGKDYKIVYVPGKILNFVIN
;
A
#
# COMPACT_ATOMS: atom_id res chain seq x y z
N ALA A 1 45.86 12.46 12.31
CA ALA A 1 45.59 13.53 13.30
C ALA A 1 46.86 14.33 13.60
N THR A 2 46.79 15.66 13.76
CA THR A 2 47.95 16.52 14.08
C THR A 2 48.01 16.97 15.54
N ASN A 3 47.00 16.65 16.35
CA ASN A 3 46.97 17.00 17.77
C ASN A 3 47.82 16.03 18.60
N GLU A 4 49.02 16.47 18.99
CA GLU A 4 49.97 15.67 19.76
C GLU A 4 49.44 15.26 21.15
N LYS A 5 48.66 16.13 21.80
CA LYS A 5 48.08 15.85 23.13
C LYS A 5 47.08 14.69 23.08
N TRP A 6 46.34 14.54 21.99
CA TRP A 6 45.42 13.42 21.80
C TRP A 6 46.17 12.13 21.39
N LEU A 7 47.16 12.24 20.51
CA LEU A 7 47.92 11.12 19.97
C LEU A 7 48.77 10.41 21.03
N ASN A 8 49.52 11.16 21.83
CA ASN A 8 50.48 10.60 22.77
C ASN A 8 49.76 10.06 24.01
N VAL A 9 49.93 8.77 24.27
CA VAL A 9 49.31 8.06 25.40
C VAL A 9 50.29 7.05 26.00
N ASN A 10 50.05 6.60 27.22
CA ASN A 10 50.81 5.48 27.79
C ASN A 10 50.24 4.16 27.29
N CYS A 11 51.11 3.20 26.94
CA CYS A 11 50.68 1.86 26.57
C CYS A 11 49.96 1.18 27.76
N PRO A 12 48.73 0.66 27.59
CA PRO A 12 47.99 0.03 28.68
C PRO A 12 48.60 -1.30 29.16
N LYS A 13 49.58 -1.86 28.42
CA LYS A 13 50.24 -3.13 28.77
C LYS A 13 51.56 -2.95 29.51
N CYS A 14 52.40 -1.98 29.12
CA CYS A 14 53.75 -1.81 29.66
C CYS A 14 54.05 -0.40 30.22
N GLY A 15 53.11 0.55 30.11
CA GLY A 15 53.25 1.91 30.62
C GLY A 15 54.17 2.85 29.84
N LYS A 16 54.92 2.35 28.86
CA LYS A 16 55.84 3.18 28.04
C LYS A 16 55.09 4.15 27.10
N PRO A 17 55.73 5.26 26.66
CA PRO A 17 55.14 6.16 25.67
C PRO A 17 54.71 5.42 24.40
N ALA A 18 53.49 5.68 23.96
CA ALA A 18 52.87 5.11 22.77
C ALA A 18 52.04 6.17 22.04
N LYS A 19 51.54 5.81 20.86
CA LYS A 19 50.64 6.66 20.07
C LYS A 19 49.34 5.92 19.79
N ARG A 20 48.22 6.65 19.84
CA ARG A 20 46.93 6.16 19.34
C ARG A 20 47.02 5.91 17.84
N ASP A 21 46.18 5.00 17.34
CA ASP A 21 45.89 4.96 15.92
C ASP A 21 45.20 6.28 15.52
N ALA A 22 45.69 6.88 14.43
CA ALA A 22 45.22 8.16 13.94
C ALA A 22 44.19 8.03 12.82
N GLU A 23 44.02 6.81 12.29
CA GLU A 23 43.01 6.48 11.29
C GLU A 23 41.62 6.39 11.93
N THR A 24 40.61 6.70 11.13
CA THR A 24 39.20 6.57 11.52
C THR A 24 38.57 5.41 10.78
N LEU A 25 37.58 4.78 11.40
CA LEU A 25 36.78 3.77 10.73
C LEU A 25 35.92 4.44 9.65
N ASP A 26 35.72 3.72 8.55
CA ASP A 26 34.83 4.13 7.46
C ASP A 26 33.36 4.13 7.93
N THR A 27 32.52 4.94 7.29
CA THR A 27 31.08 5.06 7.62
C THR A 27 30.31 3.74 7.47
N PHE A 28 30.78 2.80 6.64
CA PHE A 28 30.21 1.47 6.55
C PHE A 28 30.40 0.66 7.84
N PHE A 29 31.41 0.93 8.65
CA PHE A 29 31.55 0.29 9.96
C PHE A 29 30.32 0.55 10.84
N ASP A 30 29.91 1.82 10.94
CA ASP A 30 28.78 2.23 11.77
C ASP A 30 27.45 1.70 11.21
N SER A 31 27.25 1.87 9.89
CA SER A 31 26.00 1.45 9.24
C SER A 31 25.85 -0.08 9.13
N SER A 32 26.88 -0.88 9.44
CA SER A 32 26.78 -2.34 9.35
C SER A 32 25.98 -3.00 10.47
N TRP A 33 25.68 -2.29 11.56
CA TRP A 33 25.04 -2.91 12.72
C TRP A 33 24.08 -1.98 13.48
N TYR A 34 23.81 -0.78 12.94
CA TYR A 34 22.90 0.22 13.54
C TYR A 34 21.50 -0.33 13.84
N PHE A 35 20.98 -1.26 13.04
CA PHE A 35 19.67 -1.89 13.24
C PHE A 35 19.59 -2.68 14.56
N LEU A 36 20.70 -3.27 15.02
CA LEU A 36 20.79 -3.91 16.34
C LEU A 36 20.80 -2.85 17.46
N ARG A 37 21.44 -1.71 17.20
CA ARG A 37 21.54 -0.60 18.17
C ARG A 37 20.21 0.11 18.39
N TYR A 38 19.34 0.20 17.38
CA TYR A 38 18.01 0.82 17.52
C TYR A 38 17.14 0.18 18.59
N VAL A 39 17.31 -1.13 18.84
CA VAL A 39 16.55 -1.85 19.85
C VAL A 39 16.78 -1.29 21.27
N ASN A 40 17.99 -0.80 21.55
CA ASN A 40 18.29 -0.10 22.79
C ASN A 40 19.50 0.86 22.62
N PRO A 41 19.29 2.09 22.12
CA PRO A 41 20.38 3.01 21.79
C PRO A 41 21.11 3.57 23.02
N LYS A 42 20.52 3.40 24.22
CA LYS A 42 21.10 3.84 25.51
C LYS A 42 21.77 2.71 26.29
N TYR A 43 21.92 1.53 25.68
CA TYR A 43 22.57 0.39 26.32
C TYR A 43 24.08 0.60 26.48
N ASN A 44 24.62 0.45 27.69
CA ASN A 44 26.02 0.80 27.99
C ASN A 44 26.92 -0.38 28.37
N ASN A 45 26.37 -1.60 28.45
CA ASN A 45 27.12 -2.80 28.87
C ASN A 45 27.68 -3.61 27.69
N GLY A 46 27.65 -3.06 26.48
CA GLY A 46 28.09 -3.71 25.25
C GLY A 46 27.57 -2.98 24.00
N PRO A 47 27.80 -3.54 22.80
CA PRO A 47 27.36 -2.92 21.55
C PRO A 47 25.83 -2.81 21.46
N PHE A 48 25.09 -3.84 21.90
CA PHE A 48 23.61 -3.85 21.94
C PHE A 48 23.08 -4.82 23.01
N ASP A 49 21.81 -4.66 23.39
CA ASP A 49 21.11 -5.52 24.35
C ASP A 49 20.65 -6.83 23.68
N THR A 50 21.46 -7.89 23.80
CA THR A 50 21.24 -9.18 23.13
C THR A 50 19.86 -9.78 23.45
N ARG A 51 19.35 -9.60 24.67
CA ARG A 51 18.03 -10.13 25.08
C ARG A 51 16.86 -9.44 24.41
N ARG A 52 16.96 -8.13 24.15
CA ARG A 52 15.92 -7.38 23.44
C ARG A 52 16.02 -7.60 21.94
N VAL A 53 17.24 -7.64 21.43
CA VAL A 53 17.52 -7.91 20.01
C VAL A 53 16.92 -9.25 19.60
N ALA A 54 17.15 -10.33 20.37
CA ALA A 54 16.56 -11.65 20.12
C ALA A 54 15.01 -11.68 20.05
N LYS A 55 14.30 -10.65 20.56
CA LYS A 55 12.84 -10.56 20.51
C LYS A 55 12.29 -9.76 19.33
N LEU A 56 13.10 -8.87 18.77
CA LEU A 56 12.66 -7.85 17.79
C LEU A 56 13.39 -7.95 16.46
N THR A 57 14.36 -8.86 16.35
CA THR A 57 15.17 -9.06 15.16
C THR A 57 15.30 -10.57 14.89
N PRO A 58 15.61 -11.00 13.65
CA PRO A 58 16.03 -10.21 12.48
C PRO A 58 14.94 -9.27 11.96
N VAL A 59 15.33 -8.27 11.16
CA VAL A 59 14.39 -7.31 10.57
C VAL A 59 13.43 -8.03 9.60
N ASP A 60 12.11 -7.94 9.78
CA ASP A 60 11.17 -8.63 8.90
C ASP A 60 11.28 -8.17 7.44
N VAL A 61 11.26 -6.85 7.22
CA VAL A 61 11.36 -6.24 5.89
C VAL A 61 12.34 -5.07 5.94
N TYR A 62 13.41 -5.17 5.17
CA TYR A 62 14.41 -4.12 5.00
C TYR A 62 14.23 -3.42 3.64
N PHE A 63 13.85 -2.16 3.67
CA PHE A 63 13.70 -1.32 2.48
C PHE A 63 15.00 -0.56 2.20
N GLY A 64 15.46 -0.57 0.94
CA GLY A 64 16.63 0.22 0.55
C GLY A 64 17.00 0.08 -0.91
N GLY A 65 17.65 1.10 -1.47
CA GLY A 65 17.93 1.17 -2.90
C GLY A 65 18.97 0.16 -3.39
N ALA A 66 19.03 0.01 -4.71
CA ALA A 66 19.93 -0.92 -5.38
C ALA A 66 21.42 -0.54 -5.19
N GLU A 67 21.72 0.74 -5.00
CA GLU A 67 23.07 1.28 -4.78
C GLU A 67 23.76 0.71 -3.53
N HIS A 68 23.00 0.21 -2.55
CA HIS A 68 23.54 -0.36 -1.32
C HIS A 68 23.72 -1.89 -1.37
N THR A 69 23.46 -2.54 -2.51
CA THR A 69 23.50 -4.00 -2.65
C THR A 69 24.91 -4.59 -2.49
N LEU A 70 25.95 -3.91 -2.97
CA LEU A 70 27.34 -4.37 -2.87
C LEU A 70 28.13 -3.68 -1.75
N GLY A 71 27.55 -2.65 -1.12
CA GLY A 71 28.14 -1.92 0.00
C GLY A 71 27.50 -2.32 1.32
N HIS A 72 26.73 -1.38 1.90
CA HIS A 72 26.07 -1.52 3.19
C HIS A 72 25.46 -2.91 3.44
N THR A 73 24.67 -3.46 2.52
CA THR A 73 23.99 -4.74 2.76
C THR A 73 24.95 -5.93 2.86
N LEU A 74 26.07 -5.92 2.14
CA LEU A 74 27.11 -6.94 2.30
C LEU A 74 27.75 -6.85 3.68
N TYR A 75 28.08 -5.63 4.12
CA TYR A 75 28.68 -5.42 5.43
C TYR A 75 27.71 -5.71 6.58
N ALA A 76 26.41 -5.39 6.43
CA ALA A 76 25.37 -5.74 7.40
C ALA A 76 25.25 -7.25 7.60
N ARG A 77 25.31 -8.03 6.50
CA ARG A 77 25.33 -9.49 6.55
C ARG A 77 26.59 -10.00 7.25
N PHE A 78 27.76 -9.47 6.88
CA PHE A 78 29.03 -9.84 7.50
C PHE A 78 29.01 -9.60 9.02
N PHE A 79 28.62 -8.40 9.47
CA PHE A 79 28.54 -8.07 10.90
C PHE A 79 27.52 -8.93 11.65
N THR A 80 26.40 -9.27 11.01
CA THR A 80 25.41 -10.19 11.60
C THR A 80 26.02 -11.57 11.85
N LYS A 81 26.72 -12.14 10.85
CA LYS A 81 27.41 -13.42 11.00
C LYS A 81 28.53 -13.34 12.06
N PHE A 82 29.30 -12.26 12.07
CA PHE A 82 30.29 -11.99 13.12
C PHE A 82 29.66 -12.01 14.52
N PHE A 83 28.55 -11.29 14.75
CA PHE A 83 27.90 -11.28 16.06
C PHE A 83 27.26 -12.62 16.43
N ASN A 84 26.80 -13.41 15.45
CA ASN A 84 26.37 -14.79 15.67
C ASN A 84 27.56 -15.68 16.12
N ASP A 85 28.72 -15.56 15.48
CA ASP A 85 29.93 -16.28 15.89
C ASP A 85 30.35 -15.92 17.32
N GLN A 86 30.17 -14.65 17.71
CA GLN A 86 30.36 -14.18 19.10
C GLN A 86 29.24 -14.58 20.07
N LYS A 87 28.26 -15.38 19.64
CA LYS A 87 27.09 -15.83 20.43
C LYS A 87 26.24 -14.68 20.98
N MET A 88 26.24 -13.55 20.28
CA MET A 88 25.42 -12.39 20.61
C MET A 88 24.07 -12.40 19.88
N LEU A 89 23.98 -13.16 18.79
CA LEU A 89 22.79 -13.41 17.98
C LEU A 89 22.62 -14.92 17.78
N ASP A 90 21.40 -15.35 17.45
CA ASP A 90 21.04 -16.75 17.14
C ASP A 90 20.57 -16.94 15.69
N TYR A 91 20.77 -15.93 14.84
CA TYR A 91 20.45 -15.93 13.41
C TYR A 91 21.64 -15.37 12.61
N ASP A 92 21.68 -15.67 11.31
CA ASP A 92 22.85 -15.39 10.45
C ASP A 92 22.60 -14.37 9.33
N GLU A 93 21.37 -13.88 9.17
CA GLU A 93 21.00 -12.85 8.19
C GLU A 93 20.27 -11.69 8.89
N PHE A 94 20.60 -10.45 8.50
CA PHE A 94 20.12 -9.25 9.22
C PHE A 94 18.64 -8.93 8.97
N ALA A 95 18.08 -9.42 7.85
CA ALA A 95 16.70 -9.21 7.46
C ALA A 95 16.11 -10.44 6.75
N LEU A 96 14.83 -10.72 7.00
CA LEU A 96 14.08 -11.84 6.40
C LEU A 96 13.71 -11.55 4.93
N LYS A 97 13.37 -10.30 4.63
CA LYS A 97 13.04 -9.83 3.28
C LYS A 97 13.76 -8.52 3.02
N ARG A 98 14.39 -8.38 1.85
CA ARG A 98 14.86 -7.09 1.34
C ARG A 98 14.01 -6.64 0.16
N VAL A 99 13.65 -5.36 0.14
CA VAL A 99 12.83 -4.76 -0.92
C VAL A 99 13.55 -3.54 -1.46
N GLN A 100 13.76 -3.52 -2.78
CA GLN A 100 14.41 -2.43 -3.46
C GLN A 100 13.39 -1.40 -3.91
N HIS A 101 13.53 -0.15 -3.45
CA HIS A 101 12.75 0.92 -4.05
C HIS A 101 13.31 1.25 -5.43
N GLY A 102 12.44 1.70 -6.32
CA GLY A 102 12.88 2.28 -7.58
C GLY A 102 13.28 3.75 -7.43
N VAL A 103 13.42 4.47 -8.54
CA VAL A 103 14.02 5.81 -8.57
C VAL A 103 12.99 6.85 -8.99
N VAL A 104 12.80 7.87 -8.15
CA VAL A 104 12.05 9.07 -8.54
C VAL A 104 12.96 9.97 -9.36
N LEU A 105 12.58 10.21 -10.61
CA LEU A 105 13.30 11.08 -11.53
C LEU A 105 12.79 12.53 -11.41
N GLY A 106 13.61 13.49 -11.84
CA GLY A 106 13.17 14.87 -12.01
C GLY A 106 12.01 14.98 -13.01
N PRO A 107 11.30 16.11 -13.05
CA PRO A 107 10.25 16.35 -14.05
C PRO A 107 10.74 16.23 -15.49
N ASP A 108 12.05 16.40 -15.70
CA ASP A 108 12.76 16.24 -16.97
C ASP A 108 13.06 14.78 -17.36
N GLY A 109 12.64 13.80 -16.54
CA GLY A 109 12.91 12.38 -16.76
C GLY A 109 14.34 11.94 -16.48
N ASN A 110 15.17 12.79 -15.85
CA ASN A 110 16.53 12.44 -15.48
C ASN A 110 16.68 12.19 -13.97
N LYS A 111 17.70 11.43 -13.57
CA LYS A 111 18.06 11.32 -12.14
C LYS A 111 18.30 12.71 -11.56
N MET A 112 17.63 13.00 -10.43
CA MET A 112 17.75 14.30 -9.75
C MET A 112 19.19 14.54 -9.28
N SER A 113 19.73 15.73 -9.54
CA SER A 113 21.05 16.15 -9.05
C SER A 113 21.16 17.66 -8.97
N LYS A 114 21.91 18.18 -7.98
CA LYS A 114 22.10 19.62 -7.81
C LYS A 114 22.72 20.28 -9.05
N SER A 115 23.67 19.62 -9.70
CA SER A 115 24.33 20.12 -10.92
C SER A 115 23.38 20.27 -12.12
N LYS A 116 22.29 19.50 -12.16
CA LYS A 116 21.27 19.59 -13.21
C LYS A 116 20.14 20.58 -12.89
N GLY A 117 20.09 21.11 -11.66
CA GLY A 117 19.02 22.01 -11.22
C GLY A 117 17.62 21.38 -11.20
N ASN A 118 17.51 20.06 -11.34
CA ASN A 118 16.24 19.33 -11.46
C ASN A 118 15.80 18.65 -10.15
N VAL A 119 16.39 19.04 -9.01
CA VAL A 119 16.03 18.52 -7.68
C VAL A 119 14.70 19.12 -7.26
N VAL A 120 13.73 18.27 -6.92
CA VAL A 120 12.47 18.71 -6.34
C VAL A 120 12.62 18.80 -4.82
N ASN A 121 12.25 19.95 -4.24
CA ASN A 121 12.13 20.09 -2.79
C ASN A 121 10.67 19.80 -2.37
N PRO A 122 10.39 18.66 -1.72
CA PRO A 122 9.02 18.27 -1.36
C PRO A 122 8.35 19.22 -0.37
N ASP A 123 9.10 20.03 0.39
CA ASP A 123 8.53 20.96 1.38
C ASP A 123 7.60 22.00 0.75
N ILE A 124 7.85 22.37 -0.51
CA ILE A 124 6.98 23.29 -1.26
C ILE A 124 5.60 22.65 -1.45
N GLN A 125 5.57 21.40 -1.89
CA GLN A 125 4.32 20.66 -2.10
C GLN A 125 3.65 20.28 -0.79
N VAL A 126 4.40 19.99 0.27
CA VAL A 126 3.83 19.78 1.62
C VAL A 126 3.14 21.05 2.10
N LYS A 127 3.73 22.22 1.88
CA LYS A 127 3.11 23.50 2.28
C LYS A 127 1.84 23.81 1.48
N GLU A 128 1.82 23.48 0.20
CA GLU A 128 0.68 23.76 -0.68
C GLU A 128 -0.46 22.74 -0.52
N TYR A 129 -0.14 21.44 -0.48
CA TYR A 129 -1.13 20.37 -0.54
C TYR A 129 -1.26 19.55 0.75
N GLY A 130 -0.39 19.76 1.73
CA GLY A 130 -0.35 18.98 2.96
C GLY A 130 0.44 17.66 2.84
N SER A 131 0.83 17.12 3.99
CA SER A 131 1.67 15.92 4.08
C SER A 131 0.98 14.68 3.49
N ASP A 132 -0.33 14.51 3.70
CA ASP A 132 -1.07 13.36 3.18
C ASP A 132 -1.09 13.31 1.66
N THR A 133 -1.27 14.46 1.00
CA THR A 133 -1.23 14.52 -0.47
C THR A 133 0.12 14.06 -0.99
N VAL A 134 1.23 14.57 -0.44
CA VAL A 134 2.59 14.23 -0.90
C VAL A 134 2.90 12.75 -0.64
N ARG A 135 2.55 12.23 0.55
CA ARG A 135 2.73 10.81 0.90
C ARG A 135 1.96 9.90 -0.05
N LEU A 136 0.69 10.18 -0.27
CA LEU A 136 -0.18 9.35 -1.08
C LEU A 136 0.22 9.43 -2.56
N TYR A 137 0.70 10.59 -3.02
CA TYR A 137 1.31 10.76 -4.34
C TYR A 137 2.55 9.87 -4.53
N LEU A 138 3.50 9.87 -3.59
CA LEU A 138 4.68 9.01 -3.66
C LEU A 138 4.31 7.51 -3.68
N CYS A 139 3.25 7.13 -2.97
CA CYS A 139 2.74 5.76 -2.95
C CYS A 139 1.98 5.38 -4.24
N PHE A 140 1.46 6.36 -4.99
CA PHE A 140 0.59 6.15 -6.14
C PHE A 140 1.29 6.28 -7.49
N MET A 141 2.27 7.18 -7.61
CA MET A 141 2.84 7.61 -8.89
C MET A 141 3.47 6.47 -9.70
N MET A 142 3.95 5.42 -9.05
CA MET A 142 4.56 4.25 -9.67
C MET A 142 4.51 3.04 -8.73
N PRO A 143 4.70 1.81 -9.23
CA PRO A 143 5.01 0.66 -8.37
C PRO A 143 6.23 0.96 -7.49
N TYR A 144 6.29 0.39 -6.28
CA TYR A 144 7.38 0.67 -5.33
C TYR A 144 8.79 0.46 -5.91
N GLU A 145 8.96 -0.58 -6.73
CA GLU A 145 10.22 -0.95 -7.39
C GLU A 145 10.42 -0.22 -8.73
N GLY A 146 9.43 0.56 -9.18
CA GLY A 146 9.39 1.22 -10.47
C GLY A 146 10.17 2.53 -10.51
N THR A 147 10.48 3.00 -11.73
CA THR A 147 11.15 4.28 -11.96
C THR A 147 10.23 5.19 -12.76
N GLY A 148 10.09 6.44 -12.33
CA GLY A 148 9.18 7.39 -12.97
C GLY A 148 9.50 8.85 -12.62
N PRO A 149 9.15 9.80 -13.50
CA PRO A 149 9.36 11.21 -13.26
C PRO A 149 8.40 11.77 -12.22
N TRP A 150 8.87 12.75 -11.46
CA TRP A 150 8.02 13.58 -10.63
C TRP A 150 6.97 14.33 -11.48
N SER A 151 5.71 14.36 -11.03
CA SER A 151 4.59 14.95 -11.75
C SER A 151 3.69 15.78 -10.82
N ASP A 152 3.74 17.11 -10.97
CA ASP A 152 2.84 18.04 -10.27
C ASP A 152 1.37 17.90 -10.75
N GLN A 153 1.13 17.36 -11.93
CA GLN A 153 -0.25 17.05 -12.34
C GLN A 153 -0.84 15.89 -11.52
N THR A 154 -0.01 14.88 -11.23
CA THR A 154 -0.43 13.70 -10.47
C THR A 154 -0.67 14.07 -9.01
N ILE A 155 0.15 14.96 -8.41
CA ILE A 155 -0.06 15.43 -7.04
C ILE A 155 -1.40 16.17 -6.88
N ALA A 156 -1.75 17.03 -7.84
CA ALA A 156 -3.03 17.72 -7.85
C ALA A 156 -4.22 16.74 -7.97
N GLY A 157 -4.05 15.64 -8.72
CA GLY A 157 -5.04 14.57 -8.80
C GLY A 157 -5.26 13.85 -7.47
N VAL A 158 -4.17 13.58 -6.75
CA VAL A 158 -4.20 12.98 -5.40
C VAL A 158 -4.85 13.93 -4.39
N ASN A 159 -4.57 15.23 -4.48
CA ASN A 159 -5.21 16.22 -3.61
C ASN A 159 -6.73 16.23 -3.83
N ARG A 160 -7.20 16.25 -5.08
CA ARG A 160 -8.64 16.16 -5.40
C ARG A 160 -9.28 14.90 -4.84
N PHE A 161 -8.59 13.76 -4.88
CA PHE A 161 -9.08 12.52 -4.27
C PHE A 161 -9.29 12.66 -2.76
N LEU A 162 -8.33 13.24 -2.04
CA LEU A 162 -8.45 13.49 -0.60
C LEU A 162 -9.55 14.51 -0.27
N THR A 163 -9.71 15.56 -1.08
CA THR A 163 -10.80 16.55 -0.93
C THR A 163 -12.18 15.90 -1.11
N ARG A 164 -12.35 15.04 -2.11
CA ARG A 164 -13.61 14.31 -2.34
C ARG A 164 -13.96 13.39 -1.17
N ILE A 165 -12.96 12.72 -0.58
CA ILE A 165 -13.14 11.94 0.64
C ILE A 165 -13.66 12.84 1.76
N TRP A 166 -12.98 13.97 2.02
CA TRP A 166 -13.40 14.92 3.05
C TRP A 166 -14.86 15.36 2.86
N GLU A 167 -15.25 15.73 1.63
CA GLU A 167 -16.62 16.14 1.30
C GLU A 167 -17.67 15.06 1.60
N ILE A 168 -17.40 13.79 1.26
CA ILE A 168 -18.30 12.68 1.58
C ILE A 168 -18.48 12.57 3.10
N TYR A 169 -17.41 12.61 3.88
CA TYR A 169 -17.52 12.49 5.34
C TYR A 169 -18.18 13.71 6.00
N GLN A 170 -18.03 14.91 5.45
CA GLN A 170 -18.77 16.08 5.93
C GLN A 170 -20.30 15.88 5.83
N ASN A 171 -20.77 15.14 4.82
CA ASN A 171 -22.20 14.78 4.73
C ASN A 171 -22.63 13.85 5.88
N TYR A 172 -21.76 12.92 6.30
CA TYR A 172 -22.02 12.09 7.49
C TYR A 172 -22.13 12.92 8.76
N PHE A 173 -21.29 13.95 8.94
CA PHE A 173 -21.39 14.85 10.09
C PHE A 173 -22.77 15.52 10.20
N VAL A 174 -23.29 16.02 9.07
CA VAL A 174 -24.62 16.65 9.02
C VAL A 174 -25.71 15.66 9.43
N ILE A 175 -25.68 14.44 8.88
CA ILE A 175 -26.66 13.39 9.20
C ILE A 175 -26.60 13.00 10.68
N LEU A 176 -25.39 12.82 11.22
CA LEU A 176 -25.18 12.44 12.62
C LEU A 176 -25.69 13.51 13.59
N ARG A 177 -25.48 14.80 13.29
CA ARG A 177 -26.05 15.90 14.08
C ARG A 177 -27.57 15.92 14.02
N GLN A 178 -28.16 15.79 12.83
CA GLN A 178 -29.62 15.75 12.68
C GLN A 178 -30.25 14.60 13.46
N ALA A 179 -29.64 13.42 13.47
CA ALA A 179 -30.07 12.28 14.28
C ALA A 179 -29.93 12.49 15.79
N GLN A 180 -29.00 13.34 16.23
CA GLN A 180 -28.83 13.69 17.63
C GLN A 180 -29.89 14.70 18.11
N ASP A 181 -30.28 15.63 17.24
CA ASP A 181 -31.29 16.66 17.54
C ASP A 181 -32.74 16.14 17.37
N ASP A 182 -32.97 15.18 16.48
CA ASP A 182 -34.27 14.56 16.22
C ASP A 182 -34.21 13.03 16.37
N LYS A 183 -34.73 12.51 17.49
CA LYS A 183 -34.78 11.06 17.79
C LYS A 183 -35.60 10.24 16.80
N SER A 184 -36.36 10.87 15.90
CA SER A 184 -37.12 10.19 14.84
C SER A 184 -36.26 9.90 13.60
N VAL A 185 -35.12 10.58 13.43
CA VAL A 185 -34.14 10.31 12.38
C VAL A 185 -33.24 9.17 12.84
N MET A 186 -33.77 7.94 12.82
CA MET A 186 -32.90 6.78 12.75
C MET A 186 -32.08 6.92 11.46
N VAL A 187 -30.75 6.72 11.55
CA VAL A 187 -29.89 6.43 10.39
C VAL A 187 -30.46 5.14 9.78
N SER A 188 -31.46 5.29 8.92
CA SER A 188 -32.33 4.18 8.56
C SER A 188 -31.59 3.31 7.57
N SER A 189 -31.68 2.00 7.79
CA SER A 189 -31.27 0.94 6.88
C SER A 189 -31.92 1.01 5.49
N THR A 190 -32.81 1.98 5.23
CA THR A 190 -33.54 2.16 3.98
C THR A 190 -32.66 2.64 2.83
N ASN A 191 -31.57 3.38 3.10
CA ASN A 191 -30.64 3.84 2.06
C ASN A 191 -29.42 2.92 1.89
N HIS A 192 -29.35 1.82 2.65
CA HIS A 192 -28.19 0.93 2.62
C HIS A 192 -28.05 0.21 1.27
N ASP A 193 -26.92 0.45 0.60
CA ASP A 193 -26.57 -0.15 -0.67
C ASP A 193 -25.68 -1.39 -0.46
N LYS A 194 -26.29 -2.57 -0.54
CA LYS A 194 -25.60 -3.85 -0.40
C LYS A 194 -24.51 -4.06 -1.47
N ASN A 195 -24.67 -3.48 -2.67
CA ASN A 195 -23.66 -3.59 -3.71
C ASN A 195 -22.44 -2.72 -3.36
N LEU A 196 -22.68 -1.51 -2.86
CA LEU A 196 -21.60 -0.64 -2.39
C LEU A 196 -20.85 -1.24 -1.19
N GLU A 197 -21.58 -1.84 -0.25
CA GLU A 197 -21.01 -2.58 0.89
C GLU A 197 -20.12 -3.74 0.42
N THR A 198 -20.60 -4.49 -0.57
CA THR A 198 -19.85 -5.60 -1.18
C THR A 198 -18.59 -5.09 -1.89
N LYS A 199 -18.67 -3.96 -2.59
CA LYS A 199 -17.51 -3.31 -3.22
C LYS A 199 -16.49 -2.87 -2.18
N LEU A 200 -16.92 -2.27 -1.07
CA LEU A 200 -16.02 -1.91 0.03
C LEU A 200 -15.29 -3.13 0.57
N LYS A 201 -15.99 -4.25 0.83
CA LYS A 201 -15.37 -5.49 1.28
C LYS A 201 -14.30 -6.01 0.31
N LYS A 202 -14.57 -5.97 -1.00
CA LYS A 202 -13.58 -6.31 -2.04
C LYS A 202 -12.39 -5.35 -2.01
N THR A 203 -12.63 -4.05 -1.83
CA THR A 203 -11.58 -3.04 -1.71
C THR A 203 -10.71 -3.27 -0.48
N ILE A 204 -11.29 -3.55 0.69
CA ILE A 204 -10.54 -3.85 1.92
C ILE A 204 -9.65 -5.08 1.71
N LYS A 205 -10.19 -6.16 1.13
CA LYS A 205 -9.42 -7.37 0.82
C LYS A 205 -8.25 -7.04 -0.11
N LYS A 206 -8.51 -6.32 -1.20
CA LYS A 206 -7.49 -5.92 -2.17
C LYS A 206 -6.41 -5.05 -1.54
N VAL A 207 -6.78 -4.03 -0.76
CA VAL A 207 -5.82 -3.13 -0.09
C VAL A 207 -4.98 -3.91 0.93
N THR A 208 -5.58 -4.83 1.68
CA THR A 208 -4.86 -5.69 2.62
C THR A 208 -3.80 -6.56 1.93
N GLU A 209 -4.19 -7.21 0.82
CA GLU A 209 -3.28 -8.04 0.01
C GLU A 209 -2.19 -7.18 -0.66
N ASP A 210 -2.56 -6.02 -1.22
CA ASP A 210 -1.64 -5.15 -1.92
C ASP A 210 -0.61 -4.51 -0.97
N ILE A 211 -1.00 -4.08 0.24
CA ILE A 211 -0.05 -3.55 1.23
C ILE A 211 0.97 -4.62 1.64
N SER A 212 0.51 -5.84 1.89
CA SER A 212 1.39 -6.97 2.24
C SER A 212 2.38 -7.32 1.11
N ASN A 213 1.97 -7.07 -0.14
CA ASN A 213 2.78 -7.25 -1.34
C ASN A 213 3.47 -5.97 -1.82
N ILE A 214 3.39 -4.86 -1.08
CA ILE A 214 4.05 -3.59 -1.37
C ILE A 214 3.57 -2.98 -2.72
N LYS A 215 2.33 -3.30 -3.11
CA LYS A 215 1.63 -2.76 -4.29
C LYS A 215 0.78 -1.54 -3.92
N MET A 216 1.41 -0.54 -3.33
CA MET A 216 0.73 0.65 -2.79
C MET A 216 -0.07 1.42 -3.84
N ASN A 217 0.45 1.51 -5.08
CA ASN A 217 -0.21 2.21 -6.17
C ASN A 217 -1.54 1.55 -6.57
N THR A 218 -1.60 0.21 -6.60
CA THR A 218 -2.85 -0.50 -6.92
C THR A 218 -3.83 -0.54 -5.75
N ALA A 219 -3.34 -0.49 -4.51
CA ALA A 219 -4.19 -0.30 -3.33
C ALA A 219 -4.90 1.06 -3.39
N ILE A 220 -4.17 2.13 -3.69
CA ILE A 220 -4.73 3.47 -3.85
C ILE A 220 -5.70 3.53 -5.03
N ALA A 221 -5.34 2.93 -6.19
CA ALA A 221 -6.23 2.88 -7.34
C ALA A 221 -7.58 2.20 -7.01
N ALA A 222 -7.57 1.12 -6.24
CA ALA A 222 -8.79 0.45 -5.79
C ALA A 222 -9.65 1.33 -4.87
N MET A 223 -9.03 2.11 -3.98
CA MET A 223 -9.75 3.08 -3.15
C MET A 223 -10.33 4.24 -3.97
N MET A 224 -9.60 4.72 -4.99
CA MET A 224 -10.10 5.74 -5.93
C MET A 224 -11.29 5.23 -6.75
N GLU A 225 -11.23 3.99 -7.25
CA GLU A 225 -12.34 3.35 -7.97
C GLU A 225 -13.57 3.21 -7.07
N PHE A 226 -13.37 2.70 -5.85
CA PHE A 226 -14.45 2.61 -4.87
C PHE A 226 -15.09 3.96 -4.56
N LEU A 227 -14.28 5.02 -4.38
CA LEU A 227 -14.79 6.36 -4.11
C LEU A 227 -15.73 6.86 -5.21
N ASN A 228 -15.40 6.61 -6.49
CA ASN A 228 -16.26 6.98 -7.61
C ASN A 228 -17.66 6.34 -7.55
N ASP A 229 -17.74 5.10 -7.05
CA ASP A 229 -19.02 4.42 -6.84
C ASP A 229 -19.75 4.95 -5.61
N TRP A 230 -19.03 5.24 -4.52
CA TRP A 230 -19.62 5.78 -3.29
C TRP A 230 -20.24 7.16 -3.52
N GLU A 231 -19.62 8.03 -4.32
CA GLU A 231 -20.17 9.35 -4.63
C GLU A 231 -21.54 9.32 -5.33
N ARG A 232 -21.88 8.24 -6.03
CA ARG A 232 -23.19 8.08 -6.67
C ARG A 232 -24.29 7.84 -5.64
N ASN A 233 -23.94 7.33 -4.46
CA ASN A 233 -24.83 7.13 -3.34
C ASN A 233 -24.09 7.41 -2.01
N PRO A 234 -23.86 8.69 -1.65
CA PRO A 234 -23.04 9.06 -0.49
C PRO A 234 -23.56 8.51 0.84
N GLN A 235 -24.87 8.25 0.93
CA GLN A 235 -25.54 7.67 2.11
C GLN A 235 -25.67 6.14 2.04
N GLY A 236 -25.09 5.51 1.03
CA GLY A 236 -25.23 4.07 0.76
C GLY A 236 -24.51 3.17 1.76
N LEU A 237 -23.46 3.67 2.42
CA LEU A 237 -22.71 2.92 3.42
C LEU A 237 -23.23 3.17 4.83
N LEU A 238 -23.22 2.09 5.63
CA LEU A 238 -23.39 2.20 7.07
C LEU A 238 -22.20 2.95 7.68
N ILE A 239 -22.40 3.57 8.85
CA ILE A 239 -21.36 4.34 9.55
C ILE A 239 -20.10 3.50 9.82
N GLU A 240 -20.27 2.27 10.28
CA GLU A 240 -19.15 1.37 10.53
C GLU A 240 -18.40 0.98 9.24
N SER A 241 -19.12 0.87 8.12
CA SER A 241 -18.52 0.63 6.81
C SER A 241 -17.75 1.84 6.30
N ALA A 242 -18.26 3.06 6.53
CA ALA A 242 -17.51 4.29 6.27
C ALA A 242 -16.22 4.32 7.13
N LYS A 243 -16.30 4.03 8.43
CA LYS A 243 -15.11 3.90 9.29
C LYS A 243 -14.09 2.90 8.75
N ASN A 244 -14.52 1.74 8.26
CA ASN A 244 -13.62 0.75 7.66
C ASN A 244 -12.84 1.31 6.45
N PHE A 245 -13.45 2.19 5.65
CA PHE A 245 -12.74 2.86 4.55
C PHE A 245 -11.63 3.79 5.08
N LEU A 246 -11.87 4.54 6.17
CA LEU A 246 -10.82 5.36 6.79
C LEU A 246 -9.65 4.52 7.28
N GLN A 247 -9.93 3.35 7.87
CA GLN A 247 -8.88 2.48 8.41
C GLN A 247 -7.93 1.97 7.32
N ILE A 248 -8.44 1.61 6.14
CA ILE A 248 -7.60 1.21 5.01
C ILE A 248 -6.85 2.38 4.35
N LEU A 249 -7.36 3.61 4.49
CA LEU A 249 -6.72 4.83 4.01
C LEU A 249 -5.64 5.35 4.96
N ALA A 250 -5.75 5.09 6.27
CA ALA A 250 -4.91 5.64 7.32
C ALA A 250 -3.39 5.43 7.15
N PRO A 251 -2.90 4.29 6.61
CA PRO A 251 -1.47 4.13 6.33
C PRO A 251 -0.93 5.15 5.32
N PHE A 252 -1.79 5.62 4.40
CA PHE A 252 -1.43 6.53 3.32
C PHE A 252 -1.67 7.99 3.68
N ALA A 253 -2.83 8.30 4.27
CA ALA A 253 -3.26 9.66 4.63
C ALA A 253 -3.59 9.79 6.14
N PRO A 254 -2.60 9.58 7.03
CA PRO A 254 -2.83 9.44 8.48
C PRO A 254 -3.46 10.67 9.15
N PHE A 255 -3.21 11.88 8.65
CA PHE A 255 -3.70 13.10 9.30
C PHE A 255 -5.18 13.36 8.97
N LEU A 256 -5.55 13.28 7.70
CA LEU A 256 -6.94 13.39 7.24
C LEU A 256 -7.82 12.33 7.90
N THR A 257 -7.35 11.08 7.95
CA THR A 257 -8.13 10.00 8.55
C THR A 257 -8.30 10.19 10.04
N GLU A 258 -7.28 10.64 10.78
CA GLU A 258 -7.42 10.96 12.20
C GLU A 258 -8.39 12.13 12.41
N GLU A 259 -8.29 13.19 11.62
CA GLU A 259 -9.16 14.35 11.72
C GLU A 259 -10.63 13.96 11.53
N ILE A 260 -10.94 13.19 10.48
CA ILE A 260 -12.30 12.68 10.24
C ILE A 260 -12.75 11.76 11.39
N TRP A 261 -11.89 10.82 11.80
CA TRP A 261 -12.18 9.87 12.87
C TRP A 261 -12.59 10.57 14.18
N ARG A 262 -11.87 11.64 14.53
CA ARG A 262 -12.12 12.43 15.74
C ARG A 262 -13.28 13.41 15.59
N SER A 263 -13.25 14.25 14.56
CA SER A 263 -14.15 15.40 14.43
C SER A 263 -15.55 15.02 13.94
N ILE A 264 -15.65 13.99 13.08
CA ILE A 264 -16.90 13.58 12.44
C ILE A 264 -17.55 12.44 13.20
N PHE A 265 -16.78 11.40 13.54
CA PHE A 265 -17.31 10.25 14.25
C PHE A 265 -17.22 10.35 15.78
N GLY A 266 -16.52 11.36 16.32
CA GLY A 266 -16.43 11.58 17.76
C GLY A 266 -15.60 10.52 18.50
N GLU A 267 -14.74 9.80 17.80
CA GLU A 267 -13.99 8.69 18.38
C GLU A 267 -12.97 9.16 19.42
N LYS A 268 -12.92 8.46 20.56
CA LYS A 268 -12.07 8.85 21.71
C LYS A 268 -10.65 8.29 21.61
N THR A 269 -10.41 7.34 20.73
CA THR A 269 -9.09 6.75 20.49
C THR A 269 -8.64 7.02 19.06
N SER A 270 -7.33 7.09 18.84
CA SER A 270 -6.77 7.37 17.53
C SER A 270 -7.09 6.24 16.56
N ILE A 271 -7.33 6.56 15.30
CA ILE A 271 -7.51 5.55 14.25
C ILE A 271 -6.29 4.64 14.13
N HIS A 272 -5.10 5.16 14.45
CA HIS A 272 -3.83 4.41 14.43
C HIS A 272 -3.71 3.38 15.55
N LEU A 273 -4.62 3.39 16.52
CA LEU A 273 -4.78 2.36 17.56
C LEU A 273 -5.98 1.44 17.28
N SER A 274 -6.76 1.71 16.23
CA SER A 274 -7.90 0.89 15.85
C SER A 274 -7.44 -0.41 15.18
N SER A 275 -8.29 -1.44 15.22
CA SER A 275 -8.00 -2.71 14.56
C SER A 275 -8.16 -2.58 13.05
N TRP A 276 -7.29 -3.22 12.27
CA TRP A 276 -7.47 -3.34 10.83
C TRP A 276 -8.84 -3.98 10.51
N PRO A 277 -9.59 -3.46 9.52
CA PRO A 277 -10.94 -3.93 9.26
C PRO A 277 -10.93 -5.37 8.76
N LYS A 278 -11.78 -6.21 9.36
CA LYS A 278 -11.98 -7.60 8.94
C LYS A 278 -13.12 -7.67 7.93
N VAL A 279 -12.90 -8.40 6.84
CA VAL A 279 -13.94 -8.71 5.87
C VAL A 279 -14.68 -9.95 6.34
N GLU A 280 -15.81 -9.76 7.02
CA GLU A 280 -16.69 -10.85 7.47
C GLU A 280 -17.95 -10.98 6.60
N GLY A 281 -18.47 -12.21 6.48
CA GLY A 281 -19.68 -12.55 5.71
C GLY A 281 -19.45 -12.79 4.22
N GLU A 282 -20.53 -13.14 3.50
CA GLU A 282 -20.48 -13.39 2.06
C GLU A 282 -20.17 -12.10 1.30
N ILE A 283 -19.15 -12.14 0.43
CA ILE A 283 -18.97 -11.16 -0.63
C ILE A 283 -19.98 -11.55 -1.70
N PHE A 284 -21.07 -10.81 -1.82
CA PHE A 284 -22.07 -11.08 -2.85
C PHE A 284 -21.40 -11.00 -4.23
N GLU A 285 -21.48 -12.09 -5.00
CA GLU A 285 -20.95 -12.08 -6.35
C GLU A 285 -21.78 -11.13 -7.20
N GLU A 286 -21.13 -10.11 -7.75
CA GLU A 286 -21.75 -9.20 -8.69
C GLU A 286 -22.10 -10.01 -9.95
N LYS A 287 -23.39 -10.26 -10.15
CA LYS A 287 -23.88 -11.02 -11.31
C LYS A 287 -23.84 -10.11 -12.52
N MET A 288 -22.92 -10.39 -13.43
CA MET A 288 -22.83 -9.75 -14.74
C MET A 288 -23.74 -10.46 -15.73
N THR A 289 -24.42 -9.67 -16.55
CA THR A 289 -25.22 -10.19 -17.67
C THR A 289 -24.37 -10.20 -18.92
N ILE A 290 -24.21 -11.37 -19.55
CA ILE A 290 -23.51 -11.47 -20.82
C ILE A 290 -24.53 -11.82 -21.91
N PRO A 291 -24.79 -10.92 -22.87
CA PRO A 291 -25.55 -11.24 -24.06
C PRO A 291 -24.80 -12.27 -24.91
N VAL A 292 -25.52 -13.33 -25.31
CA VAL A 292 -25.03 -14.41 -26.17
C VAL A 292 -25.67 -14.29 -27.54
N GLN A 293 -24.84 -14.12 -28.56
CA GLN A 293 -25.24 -13.97 -29.95
C GLN A 293 -24.83 -15.16 -30.79
N VAL A 294 -25.57 -15.38 -31.88
CA VAL A 294 -25.20 -16.30 -32.96
C VAL A 294 -25.34 -15.56 -34.28
N ASN A 295 -24.25 -15.47 -35.05
CA ASN A 295 -24.13 -14.64 -36.25
C ASN A 295 -24.63 -13.20 -36.02
N GLY A 296 -24.23 -12.59 -34.89
CA GLY A 296 -24.56 -11.20 -34.53
C GLY A 296 -25.99 -10.97 -34.04
N ARG A 297 -26.85 -12.00 -33.98
CA ARG A 297 -28.22 -11.89 -33.45
C ARG A 297 -28.29 -12.43 -32.01
N LEU A 298 -28.88 -11.67 -31.09
CA LEU A 298 -29.08 -12.05 -29.69
C LEU A 298 -29.96 -13.30 -29.58
N ARG A 299 -29.49 -14.34 -28.86
CA ARG A 299 -30.20 -15.61 -28.66
C ARG A 299 -30.50 -15.93 -27.22
N SER A 300 -29.58 -15.60 -26.31
CA SER A 300 -29.79 -15.70 -24.87
C SER A 300 -28.96 -14.66 -24.12
N THR A 301 -29.15 -14.62 -22.80
CA THR A 301 -28.35 -13.86 -21.85
C THR A 301 -27.97 -14.81 -20.74
N ILE A 302 -26.68 -14.91 -20.43
CA ILE A 302 -26.19 -15.73 -19.32
C ILE A 302 -25.74 -14.83 -18.17
N TRP A 303 -25.91 -15.33 -16.95
CA TRP A 303 -25.51 -14.63 -15.73
C TRP A 303 -24.31 -15.33 -15.12
N MET A 304 -23.31 -14.57 -14.69
CA MET A 304 -22.17 -15.14 -13.96
C MET A 304 -21.50 -14.12 -13.06
N SER A 305 -20.72 -14.62 -12.11
CA SER A 305 -19.84 -13.81 -11.26
C SER A 305 -18.84 -13.01 -12.10
N SER A 306 -18.63 -11.74 -11.73
CA SER A 306 -17.65 -10.86 -12.38
C SER A 306 -16.22 -11.43 -12.38
N GLU A 307 -15.87 -12.32 -11.44
CA GLU A 307 -14.55 -12.97 -11.42
C GLU A 307 -14.34 -14.00 -12.54
N LYS A 308 -15.44 -14.55 -13.08
CA LYS A 308 -15.38 -15.60 -14.12
C LYS A 308 -15.41 -15.04 -15.55
N ILE A 309 -15.63 -13.74 -15.73
CA ILE A 309 -15.78 -13.11 -17.05
C ILE A 309 -14.49 -13.12 -17.87
N THR A 310 -13.31 -13.26 -17.26
CA THR A 310 -12.05 -13.33 -18.00
C THR A 310 -11.78 -14.75 -18.52
N ASN A 311 -12.48 -15.76 -18.02
CA ASN A 311 -12.32 -17.15 -18.44
C ASN A 311 -13.25 -17.46 -19.63
N LYS A 312 -12.73 -17.25 -20.85
CA LYS A 312 -13.45 -17.51 -22.11
C LYS A 312 -14.08 -18.92 -22.17
N LYS A 313 -13.35 -19.95 -21.72
CA LYS A 313 -13.84 -21.35 -21.77
C LYS A 313 -15.05 -21.54 -20.85
N TYR A 314 -14.97 -21.03 -19.63
CA TYR A 314 -16.10 -21.10 -18.69
C TYR A 314 -17.34 -20.37 -19.21
N VAL A 315 -17.15 -19.20 -19.83
CA VAL A 315 -18.23 -18.41 -20.42
C VAL A 315 -18.89 -19.16 -21.58
N GLU A 316 -18.10 -19.80 -22.43
CA GLU A 316 -18.59 -20.67 -23.52
C GLU A 316 -19.39 -21.85 -22.97
N GLU A 317 -18.86 -22.59 -21.99
CA GLU A 317 -19.55 -23.74 -21.39
C GLU A 317 -20.91 -23.36 -20.82
N MET A 318 -21.01 -22.19 -20.18
CA MET A 318 -22.28 -21.66 -19.67
C MET A 318 -23.24 -21.27 -20.80
N ALA A 319 -22.74 -20.64 -21.87
CA ALA A 319 -23.55 -20.32 -23.04
C ALA A 319 -24.06 -21.56 -23.77
N LEU A 320 -23.28 -22.64 -23.81
CA LEU A 320 -23.68 -23.92 -24.39
C LEU A 320 -24.67 -24.69 -23.53
N LYS A 321 -24.88 -24.34 -22.25
CA LYS A 321 -25.97 -24.91 -21.44
C LYS A 321 -27.34 -24.36 -21.85
N GLU A 322 -27.39 -23.18 -22.46
CA GLU A 322 -28.64 -22.55 -22.93
C GLU A 322 -29.22 -23.28 -24.15
N GLU A 323 -30.41 -23.86 -24.00
CA GLU A 323 -31.10 -24.56 -25.09
C GLU A 323 -31.33 -23.67 -26.32
N LYS A 324 -31.65 -22.39 -26.08
CA LYS A 324 -31.83 -21.38 -27.13
C LYS A 324 -30.57 -21.19 -27.98
N VAL A 325 -29.38 -21.36 -27.41
CA VAL A 325 -28.09 -21.22 -28.12
C VAL A 325 -27.75 -22.54 -28.82
N LYS A 326 -27.86 -23.66 -28.11
CA LYS A 326 -27.61 -25.02 -28.64
C LYS A 326 -28.37 -25.31 -29.94
N LYS A 327 -29.63 -24.89 -30.03
CA LYS A 327 -30.46 -25.08 -31.24
C LYS A 327 -29.82 -24.51 -32.50
N TYR A 328 -29.05 -23.43 -32.41
CA TYR A 328 -28.42 -22.81 -33.58
C TYR A 328 -27.05 -23.40 -33.91
N LEU A 329 -26.39 -24.05 -32.95
CA LEU A 329 -25.02 -24.57 -33.08
C LEU A 329 -24.98 -26.08 -33.36
N THR A 330 -26.07 -26.81 -33.16
CA THR A 330 -26.12 -28.27 -33.34
C THR A 330 -25.74 -28.67 -34.76
N GLY A 331 -24.72 -29.52 -34.91
CA GLY A 331 -24.25 -30.04 -36.20
C GLY A 331 -23.51 -29.03 -37.07
N LYS A 332 -23.05 -27.91 -36.50
CA LYS A 332 -22.35 -26.85 -37.23
C LYS A 332 -21.03 -26.48 -36.57
N ASP A 333 -20.01 -26.25 -37.38
CA ASP A 333 -18.76 -25.67 -36.91
C ASP A 333 -18.93 -24.17 -36.66
N TYR A 334 -18.28 -23.67 -35.60
CA TYR A 334 -18.35 -22.27 -35.23
C TYR A 334 -17.01 -21.74 -34.70
N LYS A 335 -16.84 -20.42 -34.78
CA LYS A 335 -15.77 -19.65 -34.13
C LYS A 335 -16.37 -18.75 -33.05
N ILE A 336 -15.58 -18.43 -32.02
CA ILE A 336 -16.05 -17.63 -30.89
C ILE A 336 -15.32 -16.30 -30.83
N VAL A 337 -16.10 -15.23 -30.89
CA VAL A 337 -15.67 -13.86 -30.58
C VAL A 337 -16.22 -13.51 -29.20
N TYR A 338 -15.31 -13.35 -28.24
CA TYR A 338 -15.66 -12.99 -26.87
C TYR A 338 -15.01 -11.67 -26.48
N VAL A 339 -15.83 -10.73 -26.03
CA VAL A 339 -15.37 -9.48 -25.41
C VAL A 339 -15.70 -9.57 -23.92
N PRO A 340 -14.69 -9.71 -23.03
CA PRO A 340 -14.89 -9.90 -21.60
C PRO A 340 -15.87 -8.90 -20.99
N GLY A 341 -16.86 -9.43 -20.28
CA GLY A 341 -17.91 -8.65 -19.61
C GLY A 341 -18.88 -7.89 -20.53
N LYS A 342 -18.75 -7.98 -21.86
CA LYS A 342 -19.62 -7.27 -22.81
C LYS A 342 -20.48 -8.19 -23.66
N ILE A 343 -19.88 -9.15 -24.37
CA ILE A 343 -20.63 -9.99 -25.33
C ILE A 343 -19.89 -11.27 -25.69
N LEU A 344 -20.66 -12.34 -25.92
CA LEU A 344 -20.20 -13.58 -26.53
C LEU A 344 -20.94 -13.79 -27.85
N ASN A 345 -20.22 -13.91 -28.97
CA ASN A 345 -20.81 -14.18 -30.28
C ASN A 345 -20.22 -15.45 -30.90
N PHE A 346 -21.10 -16.39 -31.24
CA PHE A 346 -20.78 -17.57 -32.02
C PHE A 346 -20.96 -17.25 -33.51
N VAL A 347 -19.89 -17.35 -34.27
CA VAL A 347 -19.88 -17.18 -35.74
C VAL A 347 -19.90 -18.56 -36.36
N ILE A 348 -21.03 -18.97 -36.91
CA ILE A 348 -21.20 -20.25 -37.61
C ILE A 348 -20.51 -20.14 -38.97
N ASN A 349 -19.72 -21.15 -39.34
CA ASN A 349 -19.04 -21.22 -40.64
C ASN A 349 -19.99 -21.52 -41.80
#